data_AF-A0A7K1B312-F1
#
_entry.id   AF-A0A7K1B312-F1
#
_cell.length_a   1.000
_cell.length_b   1.000
_cell.length_c   1.000
_cell.angle_alpha   90.00
_cell.angle_beta   90.00
_cell.angle_gamma   90.00
#
_symmetry.space_group_name_H-M   'P 1'
#
loop_
_entity.id
_entity.type
_entity.pdbx_description
1 polymer ?
#
loop_
_entity_poly.entity_id
_entity_poly.type
_entity_poly.pdbx_seq_one_letter_code
_entity_poly.pdbx_strand_id
1 'polypeptide(L)'
;MSISPRRLLLATVAVLAYAGLLVGVWATRPLHDSIPVGMDYSPTLASPPEPARLLSVDVTCNTLFSSSPSGDEPLPELTAQPEGFPALAFQREPCELVHRNARVLFVVNVLAVVATLTVIGLVARRLRRRSGDDVSALPVTA
;
A
#
# COMPACT_ATOMS: atom_id res chain seq x y z
N MET A 1 4.82 14.49 -34.50
CA MET A 1 4.94 13.01 -34.40
C MET A 1 3.63 12.49 -33.80
N SER A 2 2.69 12.02 -34.62
CA SER A 2 1.38 11.56 -34.11
C SER A 2 1.52 10.16 -33.52
N ILE A 3 1.16 9.99 -32.25
CA ILE A 3 1.15 8.69 -31.58
C ILE A 3 -0.08 7.93 -32.10
N SER A 4 0.12 6.76 -32.70
CA SER A 4 -1.00 5.95 -33.16
C SER A 4 -1.83 5.44 -31.98
N PRO A 5 -3.16 5.33 -32.11
CA PRO A 5 -4.04 4.89 -31.02
C PRO A 5 -3.67 3.48 -30.51
N ARG A 6 -3.12 2.64 -31.38
CA ARG A 6 -2.59 1.32 -31.03
C ARG A 6 -1.35 1.40 -30.14
N ARG A 7 -0.42 2.32 -30.41
CA ARG A 7 0.78 2.54 -29.59
C ARG A 7 0.41 3.14 -28.23
N LEU A 8 -0.54 4.07 -28.20
CA LEU A 8 -1.06 4.62 -26.96
C LEU A 8 -1.69 3.52 -26.08
N LEU A 9 -2.53 2.67 -26.66
CA LEU A 9 -3.17 1.56 -25.95
C LEU A 9 -2.14 0.56 -25.39
N LEU A 10 -1.12 0.19 -26.18
CA LEU A 10 -0.04 -0.68 -25.71
C LEU A 10 0.76 -0.04 -24.56
N ALA A 11 1.07 1.26 -24.66
CA ALA A 11 1.74 1.98 -23.59
C ALA A 11 0.90 2.00 -22.30
N THR A 12 -0.41 2.23 -22.40
CA THR A 12 -1.30 2.19 -21.23
C THR A 12 -1.37 0.81 -20.59
N VAL A 13 -1.47 -0.26 -21.40
CA VAL A 13 -1.44 -1.64 -20.87
C VAL A 13 -0.11 -1.94 -20.20
N ALA A 14 1.02 -1.51 -20.77
CA ALA A 14 2.34 -1.71 -20.17
C ALA A 14 2.47 -0.98 -18.83
N VAL A 15 1.98 0.26 -18.73
CA VAL A 15 1.96 1.02 -17.46
C VAL A 15 1.10 0.32 -16.41
N LEU A 16 -0.07 -0.19 -16.79
CA LEU A 16 -0.93 -0.94 -15.87
C LEU A 16 -0.31 -2.24 -15.41
N ALA A 17 0.36 -2.99 -16.30
CA ALA A 17 1.07 -4.21 -15.94
C ALA A 17 2.22 -3.92 -14.97
N TYR A 18 2.97 -2.85 -15.22
CA TYR A 18 4.04 -2.41 -14.32
C TYR A 18 3.50 -1.97 -12.96
N ALA A 19 2.42 -1.18 -12.93
CA ALA A 19 1.75 -0.78 -11.69
C ALA A 19 1.23 -1.99 -10.90
N GLY A 20 0.62 -2.97 -11.58
CA GLY A 20 0.17 -4.22 -10.97
C GLY A 20 1.33 -5.01 -10.36
N LEU A 21 2.48 -5.06 -11.04
CA LEU A 21 3.69 -5.71 -10.52
C LEU A 21 4.22 -4.99 -9.27
N LEU A 22 4.23 -3.65 -9.26
CA LEU A 22 4.61 -2.87 -8.08
C LEU A 22 3.69 -3.14 -6.89
N VAL A 23 2.37 -3.16 -7.12
CA VAL A 23 1.38 -3.47 -6.07
C VAL A 23 1.56 -4.91 -5.54
N GLY A 24 1.83 -5.87 -6.44
CA GLY A 24 2.09 -7.26 -6.06
C GLY A 24 3.35 -7.41 -5.21
N VAL A 25 4.47 -6.81 -5.64
CA VAL A 25 5.73 -6.81 -4.88
C VAL A 25 5.58 -6.09 -3.55
N TRP A 26 4.85 -4.98 -3.52
CA TRP A 26 4.56 -4.25 -2.29
C TRP A 26 3.74 -5.10 -1.31
N ALA A 27 2.74 -5.83 -1.78
CA ALA A 27 1.89 -6.67 -0.93
C ALA A 27 2.64 -7.82 -0.24
N THR A 28 3.78 -8.25 -0.80
CA THR A 28 4.65 -9.29 -0.22
C THR A 28 5.75 -8.73 0.68
N ARG A 29 5.89 -7.42 0.84
CA ARG A 29 6.89 -6.83 1.75
C ARG A 29 6.39 -6.85 3.20
N PRO A 30 7.30 -6.96 4.18
CA PRO A 30 6.95 -6.79 5.58
C PRO A 30 6.42 -5.39 5.82
N LEU A 31 5.44 -5.30 6.71
CA LEU A 31 4.84 -4.05 7.15
C LEU A 31 5.53 -3.58 8.42
N HIS A 32 5.51 -2.28 8.67
CA HIS A 32 6.04 -1.71 9.90
C HIS A 32 4.96 -0.91 10.60
N ASP A 33 4.86 -1.07 11.91
CA ASP A 33 3.88 -0.38 12.73
C ASP A 33 4.58 0.36 13.86
N SER A 34 4.35 1.67 13.94
CA SER A 34 4.90 2.52 15.00
C SER A 34 3.81 2.75 16.05
N ILE A 35 4.05 2.27 17.27
CA ILE A 35 3.05 2.24 18.34
C ILE A 35 3.53 3.12 19.49
N PRO A 36 2.75 4.12 19.94
CA PRO A 36 3.07 4.86 21.15
C PRO A 36 2.86 3.95 22.37
N VAL A 37 3.89 3.85 23.22
CA VAL A 37 3.90 2.98 24.42
C VAL A 37 3.84 3.76 25.73
N GLY A 38 3.95 5.09 25.67
CA GLY A 38 3.81 5.98 26.82
C GLY A 38 4.89 7.05 26.89
N MET A 39 5.02 7.68 28.04
CA MET A 39 6.11 8.61 28.34
C MET A 39 7.28 7.85 28.96
N ASP A 40 8.47 8.00 28.38
CA ASP A 40 9.73 7.49 28.92
C ASP A 40 10.34 8.53 29.87
N TYR A 41 10.43 8.17 31.15
CA TYR A 41 11.00 9.00 32.21
C TYR A 41 12.47 8.65 32.50
N SER A 42 13.05 7.62 31.88
CA SER A 42 14.46 7.25 32.07
C SER A 42 15.44 8.41 31.85
N PRO A 43 15.25 9.31 30.85
CA PRO A 43 16.15 10.45 30.63
C PRO A 43 16.15 11.49 31.77
N THR A 44 15.09 11.51 32.59
CA THR A 44 15.01 12.43 33.74
C THR A 44 16.01 12.08 34.85
N LEU A 45 16.53 10.85 34.83
CA LEU A 45 17.57 10.37 35.75
C LEU A 45 18.99 10.49 35.17
N ALA A 46 19.14 10.95 33.92
CA ALA A 46 20.45 11.16 33.32
C ALA A 46 21.18 12.35 33.96
N SER A 47 22.50 12.46 33.74
CA SER A 47 23.30 13.61 34.15
C SER A 47 24.04 14.20 32.95
N PRO A 48 23.64 15.38 32.43
CA PRO A 48 22.55 16.24 32.91
C PRO A 48 21.14 15.62 32.67
N PRO A 49 20.15 15.97 33.50
CA PRO A 49 18.79 15.44 33.35
C PRO A 49 18.11 16.03 32.11
N GLU A 50 17.46 15.16 31.34
CA GLU A 50 16.70 15.52 30.14
C GLU A 50 15.19 15.38 30.39
N PRO A 51 14.34 16.15 29.66
CA PRO A 51 12.89 16.04 29.80
C PRO A 51 12.38 14.65 29.39
N ALA A 52 11.30 14.20 30.04
CA ALA A 52 10.59 12.99 29.63
C ALA A 52 10.08 13.11 28.19
N ARG A 53 10.09 11.99 27.45
CA ARG A 53 9.76 11.97 26.02
C ARG A 53 8.72 10.91 25.70
N LEU A 54 7.89 11.17 24.70
CA LEU A 54 6.99 10.16 24.17
C LEU A 54 7.82 9.05 23.53
N LEU A 55 7.62 7.82 23.99
CA LEU A 55 8.26 6.65 23.41
C LEU A 55 7.28 5.96 22.46
N SER A 56 7.72 5.75 21.24
CA SER A 56 7.10 4.89 20.26
C SER A 56 8.02 3.72 19.95
N VAL A 57 7.44 2.54 19.78
CA VAL A 57 8.17 1.33 19.41
C VAL A 57 7.74 0.90 18.02
N ASP A 58 8.73 0.64 17.17
CA ASP A 58 8.49 0.10 15.84
C ASP A 58 8.45 -1.43 15.92
N VAL A 59 7.32 -1.99 15.49
CA VAL A 59 7.10 -3.43 15.41
C VAL A 59 7.12 -3.83 13.94
N THR A 60 7.95 -4.81 13.60
CA THR A 60 7.94 -5.40 12.26
C THR A 60 6.80 -6.42 12.19
N CYS A 61 5.92 -6.20 11.23
CA CYS A 61 4.78 -7.03 10.95
C CYS A 61 5.06 -7.87 9.69
N ASN A 62 4.33 -8.96 9.54
CA ASN A 62 4.48 -9.85 8.40
C ASN A 62 3.89 -9.22 7.12
N THR A 63 3.65 -10.02 6.08
CA THR A 63 3.07 -9.56 4.82
C THR A 63 1.58 -9.26 4.93
N LEU A 64 1.03 -8.55 3.94
CA LEU A 64 -0.39 -8.19 3.87
C LEU A 64 -1.36 -9.39 4.00
N PHE A 65 -0.92 -10.58 3.59
CA PHE A 65 -1.71 -11.82 3.55
C PHE A 65 -1.54 -12.69 4.80
N SER A 66 -0.55 -12.40 5.64
CA SER A 66 -0.28 -13.13 6.87
C SER A 66 -0.56 -12.21 8.06
N SER A 67 -1.69 -12.42 8.74
CA SER A 67 -2.08 -11.61 9.90
C SER A 67 -1.33 -11.95 11.19
N SER A 68 -0.53 -13.02 11.20
CA SER A 68 0.34 -13.31 12.34
C SER A 68 1.54 -12.34 12.34
N PRO A 69 2.08 -11.97 13.52
CA PRO A 69 3.43 -11.44 13.61
C PRO A 69 4.41 -12.32 12.80
N SER A 70 5.56 -11.80 12.38
CA SER A 70 6.65 -12.68 11.93
C SER A 70 6.83 -13.75 13.02
N GLY A 71 6.68 -15.02 12.62
CA GLY A 71 6.41 -16.12 13.54
C GLY A 71 7.29 -16.09 14.79
N ASP A 72 6.66 -16.31 15.94
CA ASP A 72 7.30 -16.57 17.23
C ASP A 72 8.32 -15.52 17.74
N GLU A 73 8.49 -14.38 17.07
CA GLU A 73 9.33 -13.29 17.58
C GLU A 73 8.61 -12.61 18.75
N PRO A 74 9.19 -12.63 19.96
CA PRO A 74 8.60 -11.95 21.10
C PRO A 74 8.53 -10.45 20.80
N LEU A 75 7.44 -9.83 21.25
CA LEU A 75 7.30 -8.37 21.18
C LEU A 75 8.52 -7.71 21.80
N PRO A 76 9.01 -6.58 21.24
CA PRO A 76 10.15 -5.87 21.79
C PRO A 76 9.89 -5.50 23.25
N GLU A 77 10.87 -5.79 24.11
CA GLU A 77 10.78 -5.46 25.53
C GLU A 77 10.73 -3.94 25.72
N LEU A 78 9.80 -3.48 26.56
CA LEU A 78 9.64 -2.07 26.87
C LEU A 78 10.66 -1.65 27.94
N THR A 79 11.21 -0.45 27.79
CA THR A 79 12.16 0.10 28.77
C THR A 79 11.52 0.19 30.16
N ALA A 80 12.17 -0.42 31.15
CA ALA A 80 11.72 -0.35 32.54
C ALA A 80 11.67 1.11 33.01
N GLN A 81 10.55 1.51 33.60
CA GLN A 81 10.37 2.87 34.08
C GLN A 81 10.95 3.03 35.49
N PRO A 82 11.44 4.23 35.85
CA PRO A 82 11.90 4.50 37.20
C PRO A 82 10.80 4.31 38.25
N GLU A 83 11.19 4.05 39.50
CA GLU A 83 10.23 3.91 40.60
C GLU A 83 9.33 5.14 40.74
N GLY A 84 8.03 4.91 40.91
CA GLY A 84 7.01 5.95 41.04
C GLY A 84 6.42 6.47 39.72
N PHE A 85 6.91 6.01 38.57
CA PHE A 85 6.35 6.36 37.25
C PHE A 85 5.49 5.21 36.67
N PRO A 86 4.48 5.53 35.83
CA PRO A 86 3.62 4.52 35.21
C PRO A 86 4.43 3.64 34.25
N ALA A 87 4.18 2.33 34.29
CA ALA A 87 4.82 1.38 33.37
C ALA A 87 4.38 1.64 31.92
N LEU A 88 5.30 1.47 30.97
CA LEU A 88 4.99 1.51 29.55
C LEU A 88 4.11 0.32 29.17
N ALA A 89 3.15 0.56 28.29
CA ALA A 89 2.25 -0.48 27.81
C ALA A 89 1.80 -0.18 26.37
N PHE A 90 1.59 -1.25 25.59
CA PHE A 90 1.00 -1.11 24.27
C PHE A 90 -0.45 -0.63 24.39
N GLN A 91 -0.76 0.55 23.84
CA GLN A 91 -2.11 1.12 23.88
C GLN A 91 -3.10 0.44 22.91
N ARG A 92 -2.57 -0.32 21.94
CA ARG A 92 -3.33 -1.06 20.92
C ARG A 92 -2.59 -2.34 20.54
N GLU A 93 -3.32 -3.29 19.98
CA GLU A 93 -2.71 -4.51 19.44
C GLU A 93 -1.73 -4.15 18.30
N PRO A 94 -0.48 -4.65 18.37
CA PRO A 94 0.50 -4.46 17.31
C PRO A 94 0.03 -5.05 15.99
N CYS A 95 0.35 -4.38 14.88
CA CYS A 95 0.10 -4.83 13.50
C CYS A 95 -1.37 -4.83 13.02
N GLU A 96 -2.38 -4.74 13.90
CA GLU A 96 -3.80 -4.76 13.50
C GLU A 96 -4.13 -3.60 12.56
N LEU A 97 -3.79 -2.38 12.96
CA LEU A 97 -4.14 -1.15 12.24
C LEU A 97 -3.46 -1.11 10.86
N VAL A 98 -2.18 -1.45 10.80
CA VAL A 98 -1.41 -1.43 9.55
C VAL A 98 -1.89 -2.53 8.60
N HIS A 99 -2.22 -3.73 9.10
CA HIS A 99 -2.84 -4.77 8.26
C HIS A 99 -4.20 -4.34 7.72
N ARG A 100 -5.05 -3.76 8.56
CA ARG A 100 -6.37 -3.26 8.13
C ARG A 100 -6.22 -2.20 7.04
N ASN A 101 -5.38 -1.20 7.25
CA ASN A 101 -5.14 -0.13 6.27
C ASN A 101 -4.51 -0.65 4.98
N ALA A 102 -3.52 -1.55 5.08
CA ALA A 102 -2.87 -2.14 3.92
C ALA A 102 -3.85 -2.94 3.05
N ARG A 103 -4.75 -3.72 3.67
CA ARG A 103 -5.80 -4.47 2.96
C ARG A 103 -6.78 -3.54 2.25
N VAL A 104 -7.20 -2.45 2.89
CA VAL A 104 -8.07 -1.45 2.27
C VAL A 104 -7.39 -0.83 1.05
N LEU A 105 -6.13 -0.41 1.18
CA LEU A 105 -5.36 0.15 0.06
C LEU A 105 -5.17 -0.85 -1.08
N PHE A 106 -4.94 -2.13 -0.78
CA PHE A 106 -4.87 -3.19 -1.78
C PHE A 106 -6.18 -3.32 -2.56
N VAL A 107 -7.32 -3.38 -1.87
CA VAL A 107 -8.64 -3.44 -2.52
C VAL A 107 -8.89 -2.23 -3.40
N VAL A 108 -8.59 -1.02 -2.92
CA VAL A 108 -8.73 0.21 -3.70
C VAL A 108 -7.87 0.19 -4.96
N ASN A 109 -6.62 -0.25 -4.86
CA ASN A 109 -5.72 -0.38 -6.01
C ASN A 109 -6.24 -1.40 -7.04
N VAL A 110 -6.74 -2.56 -6.58
CA VAL A 110 -7.33 -3.58 -7.46
C VAL A 110 -8.54 -3.00 -8.21
N LEU A 111 -9.44 -2.31 -7.50
CA LEU A 111 -10.62 -1.67 -8.11
C LEU A 111 -10.22 -0.60 -9.14
N ALA A 112 -9.20 0.20 -8.85
CA ALA A 112 -8.69 1.22 -9.78
C ALA A 112 -8.15 0.60 -11.08
N VAL A 113 -7.39 -0.51 -10.98
CA VAL A 113 -6.88 -1.24 -12.15
C VAL A 113 -8.05 -1.82 -12.98
N VAL A 114 -9.02 -2.46 -12.34
CA VAL A 114 -10.20 -3.03 -13.01
C VAL A 114 -11.02 -1.95 -13.71
N ALA A 115 -11.27 -0.82 -13.05
CA ALA A 115 -11.99 0.31 -13.64
C ALA A 115 -11.25 0.85 -14.88
N THR A 116 -9.93 1.00 -14.78
CA THR A 116 -9.11 1.49 -15.91
C THR A 116 -9.14 0.54 -17.10
N LEU A 117 -8.98 -0.77 -16.85
CA LEU A 117 -9.09 -1.79 -17.90
C LEU A 117 -10.48 -1.81 -18.56
N THR A 118 -11.53 -1.59 -17.78
CA THR A 118 -12.91 -1.50 -18.27
C THR A 118 -13.07 -0.30 -19.21
N VAL A 119 -12.60 0.88 -18.80
CA VAL A 119 -12.64 2.09 -19.64
C VAL A 119 -11.85 1.89 -20.93
N ILE A 120 -10.63 1.36 -20.86
CA ILE A 120 -9.80 1.08 -22.04
C ILE A 120 -10.51 0.08 -22.96
N GLY A 121 -11.07 -0.99 -22.41
CA GLY A 121 -11.83 -1.98 -23.18
C GLY A 121 -13.04 -1.38 -23.89
N LEU A 122 -13.79 -0.50 -23.22
CA LEU A 122 -14.93 0.21 -23.81
C LEU A 122 -14.49 1.16 -24.93
N VAL A 123 -13.43 1.95 -24.72
CA VAL A 123 -12.88 2.86 -25.74
C VAL A 123 -12.38 2.07 -26.95
N ALA A 124 -11.63 0.98 -26.73
CA ALA A 124 -11.13 0.12 -27.79
C ALA A 124 -12.27 -0.52 -28.61
N ARG A 125 -13.35 -0.97 -27.94
CA ARG A 125 -14.54 -1.48 -28.62
C ARG A 125 -15.22 -0.40 -29.47
N ARG A 126 -15.36 0.83 -28.95
CA ARG A 126 -15.97 1.95 -29.69
C ARG A 126 -15.15 2.34 -30.91
N LEU A 127 -13.82 2.39 -30.80
CA LEU A 127 -12.94 2.71 -31.92
C LEU A 127 -13.00 1.64 -33.01
N ARG A 128 -13.04 0.34 -32.65
CA ARG A 128 -13.20 -0.74 -33.64
C ARG A 128 -14.52 -0.68 -34.39
N ARG A 129 -15.62 -0.30 -33.74
CA ARG A 129 -16.92 -0.15 -34.41
C ARG A 129 -16.91 0.96 -35.45
N ARG A 130 -16.34 2.13 -35.13
CA ARG A 130 -16.24 3.26 -36.07
C ARG A 130 -15.39 2.94 -37.31
N SER A 131 -14.28 2.21 -37.15
CA SER A 131 -13.46 1.80 -38.30
C SER A 131 -14.12 0.74 -39.19
N GLY A 132 -15.16 0.04 -38.70
CA GLY A 132 -15.95 -0.87 -39.52
C GLY A 132 -16.94 -0.13 -40.42
N ASP A 133 -17.53 0.96 -39.93
CA ASP A 133 -18.50 1.77 -40.66
C ASP A 133 -17.85 2.53 -41.84
N ASP A 134 -16.60 2.98 -41.71
CA ASP A 134 -15.86 3.66 -42.78
C ASP A 134 -15.52 2.72 -43.96
N VAL A 135 -15.38 1.41 -43.73
CA VAL A 135 -15.06 0.42 -44.79
C VAL A 135 -16.31 0.05 -45.60
N SER A 136 -17.50 0.10 -44.99
CA SER A 136 -18.77 -0.17 -45.68
C SER A 136 -19.25 1.00 -46.55
N ALA A 137 -18.62 2.17 -46.45
CA ALA A 137 -18.99 3.37 -47.20
C ALA A 137 -18.20 3.57 -48.52
N LEU A 138 -17.28 2.67 -48.88
CA LEU A 138 -16.58 2.73 -50.17
C LEU A 138 -17.49 2.17 -51.28
N PRO A 139 -17.96 2.99 -52.24
CA PRO A 139 -18.68 2.47 -53.39
C PRO A 139 -17.73 1.58 -54.20
N VAL A 140 -18.16 0.34 -54.44
CA VAL A 140 -17.58 -0.53 -55.47
C VAL A 140 -17.88 0.13 -56.81
N THR A 141 -16.97 0.95 -57.31
CA THR A 141 -17.03 1.42 -58.70
C THR A 141 -16.59 0.26 -59.59
N ALA A 142 -17.57 -0.37 -60.22
CA ALA A 142 -17.41 -1.22 -61.40
C ALA A 142 -17.04 -0.39 -62.63
#